data_AF-A0A225ML90-F1
#
_entry.id   AF-A0A225ML90-F1
#
_cell.length_a   1.000
_cell.length_b   1.000
_cell.length_c   1.000
_cell.angle_alpha   90.00
_cell.angle_beta   90.00
_cell.angle_gamma   90.00
#
_symmetry.space_group_name_H-M   'P 1'
#
loop_
_entity.id
_entity.type
_entity.pdbx_description
1 polymer ?
#
loop_
_entity_poly.entity_id
_entity_poly.type
_entity_poly.pdbx_seq_one_letter_code
_entity_poly.pdbx_strand_id
1 'polypeptide(L)'
;MESKATSLPLIGDMIKGAQNRSVQGFNRATYDQVLAPLGRTYSGPVGQDGVNAVRQTIGDAYNSALSNMTFRANDPQFKTDILQLGQMAEGLGAPQKQTFLNTVKTQIFGKLSPQDTMDGPQLQGVQSELGRLARGYQGDPSFDNRQLGAAIGEVKNAIDQSLPRYNPPEAVENLSNANAAWSNFTRLRTAAGSQGAMNNGGVFTPAQLQNAVRAGDRSVGKGATAAGTAPMQNWSQTGMEVLGRGYPDSGTAGRLGTAGVIGAIAGHPEMLLNPATYLAAAPAMAYTPYGQKLAQALLMNRPASAQALGAAVNRFAPAVSALGLPAFAGLPQQ
;
A
#
# COMPACT_ATOMS: atom_id res chain seq x y z
N MET A 1 12.56 12.41 -24.45
CA MET A 1 13.94 11.91 -24.62
C MET A 1 14.54 11.33 -23.33
N GLU A 2 13.79 11.18 -22.22
CA GLU A 2 14.30 10.64 -20.94
C GLU A 2 14.42 9.11 -20.87
N SER A 3 13.71 8.37 -21.72
CA SER A 3 13.66 6.90 -21.65
C SER A 3 14.93 6.18 -22.16
N LYS A 4 15.88 6.89 -22.79
CA LYS A 4 17.15 6.32 -23.28
C LYS A 4 18.32 6.51 -22.31
N ALA A 5 18.23 7.44 -21.35
CA ALA A 5 19.32 7.68 -20.39
C ALA A 5 19.37 6.59 -19.30
N THR A 6 18.23 5.98 -18.97
CA THR A 6 18.11 4.92 -17.96
C THR A 6 18.71 3.58 -18.40
N SER A 7 18.92 3.38 -19.71
CA SER A 7 19.41 2.11 -20.28
C SER A 7 20.93 2.03 -20.43
N LEU A 8 21.68 3.05 -20.02
CA LEU A 8 23.15 3.04 -20.04
C LEU A 8 23.69 2.56 -18.68
N PRO A 9 24.53 1.50 -18.62
CA PRO A 9 25.21 1.11 -17.39
C PRO A 9 26.04 2.29 -16.84
N LEU A 10 26.09 2.47 -15.51
CA LEU A 10 26.59 3.64 -14.74
C LEU A 10 25.65 4.85 -14.61
N ILE A 11 25.06 5.37 -15.69
CA ILE A 11 24.12 6.51 -15.60
C ILE A 11 22.75 6.04 -15.07
N GLY A 12 22.30 4.86 -15.50
CA GLY A 12 21.07 4.24 -15.03
C GLY A 12 21.09 3.91 -13.53
N ASP A 13 22.25 3.55 -12.97
CA ASP A 13 22.37 3.18 -11.55
C ASP A 13 22.30 4.42 -10.64
N MET A 14 22.88 5.56 -11.06
CA MET A 14 22.73 6.83 -10.34
C MET A 14 21.29 7.34 -10.34
N ILE A 15 20.58 7.24 -11.48
CA ILE A 15 19.19 7.69 -11.61
C ILE A 15 18.26 6.81 -10.73
N LYS A 16 18.45 5.49 -10.73
CA LYS A 16 17.71 4.57 -9.84
C LYS A 16 17.98 4.86 -8.36
N GLY A 17 19.24 5.11 -7.99
CA GLY A 17 19.59 5.49 -6.62
C GLY A 17 18.94 6.81 -6.18
N ALA A 18 18.86 7.81 -7.07
CA ALA A 18 18.19 9.08 -6.80
C ALA A 18 16.67 8.90 -6.65
N GLN A 19 16.02 8.14 -7.54
CA GLN A 19 14.59 7.85 -7.46
C GLN A 19 14.21 7.06 -6.21
N ASN A 20 15.02 6.07 -5.80
CA ASN A 20 14.81 5.34 -4.55
C ASN A 20 14.90 6.27 -3.33
N ARG A 21 15.87 7.19 -3.29
CA ARG A 21 15.94 8.22 -2.24
C ARG A 21 14.70 9.13 -2.25
N SER A 22 14.21 9.52 -3.41
CA SER A 22 13.01 10.35 -3.52
C SER A 22 11.75 9.64 -3.03
N VAL A 23 11.57 8.34 -3.35
CA VAL A 23 10.44 7.55 -2.83
C VAL A 23 10.54 7.39 -1.31
N GLN A 24 11.73 7.12 -0.78
CA GLN A 24 11.92 7.06 0.67
C GLN A 24 11.68 8.43 1.34
N GLY A 25 12.11 9.52 0.70
CA GLY A 25 11.81 10.89 1.12
C GLY A 25 10.30 11.16 1.19
N PHE A 26 9.55 10.72 0.17
CA PHE A 26 8.09 10.79 0.15
C PHE A 26 7.44 9.99 1.29
N ASN A 27 7.93 8.79 1.59
CA ASN A 27 7.41 8.00 2.70
C ASN A 27 7.62 8.74 4.03
N ARG A 28 8.81 9.27 4.27
CA ARG A 28 9.11 10.05 5.49
C ARG A 28 8.20 11.28 5.60
N ALA A 29 8.08 12.06 4.53
CA ALA A 29 7.19 13.21 4.50
C ALA A 29 5.71 12.82 4.68
N THR A 30 5.31 11.65 4.17
CA THR A 30 3.95 11.12 4.39
C THR A 30 3.73 10.73 5.85
N TYR A 31 4.76 10.25 6.55
CA TYR A 31 4.69 9.94 7.98
C TYR A 31 4.53 11.23 8.78
N ASP A 32 5.27 12.29 8.44
CA ASP A 32 5.09 13.64 9.01
C ASP A 32 3.68 14.17 8.76
N GLN A 33 3.18 14.05 7.53
CA GLN A 33 1.82 14.46 7.18
C GLN A 33 0.74 13.72 7.99
N VAL A 34 0.97 12.44 8.30
CA VAL A 34 0.07 11.64 9.14
C VAL A 34 0.12 12.11 10.59
N LEU A 35 1.30 12.47 11.10
CA LEU A 35 1.51 12.92 12.48
C LEU A 35 1.28 14.42 12.70
N ALA A 36 1.11 15.21 11.64
CA ALA A 36 0.92 16.65 11.69
C ALA A 36 -0.22 17.10 12.63
N PRO A 37 -1.41 16.43 12.69
CA PRO A 37 -2.45 16.80 13.65
C PRO A 37 -2.00 16.69 15.11
N LEU A 38 -1.03 15.84 15.40
CA LEU A 38 -0.46 15.65 16.74
C LEU A 38 0.68 16.65 17.04
N GLY A 39 1.06 17.50 16.09
CA GLY A 39 2.23 18.36 16.20
C GLY A 39 3.55 17.57 16.29
N ARG A 40 3.61 16.36 15.70
CA ARG A 40 4.78 15.47 15.75
C ARG A 40 5.34 15.23 14.36
N THR A 41 6.65 15.00 14.30
CA THR A 41 7.37 14.55 13.10
C THR A 41 7.96 13.16 13.33
N TYR A 42 8.26 12.47 12.25
CA TYR A 42 8.87 11.16 12.26
C TYR A 42 10.36 11.22 11.88
N SER A 43 11.20 10.72 12.78
CA SER A 43 12.62 10.45 12.52
C SER A 43 12.87 8.95 12.59
N GLY A 44 13.37 8.35 11.51
CA GLY A 44 13.70 6.93 11.49
C GLY A 44 13.73 6.32 10.08
N PRO A 45 13.91 4.99 9.99
CA PRO A 45 13.83 4.26 8.72
C PRO A 45 12.41 4.31 8.14
N VAL A 46 12.30 4.19 6.83
CA VAL A 46 11.00 4.06 6.15
C VAL A 46 10.65 2.60 5.90
N GLY A 47 9.42 2.33 5.48
CA GLY A 47 8.92 0.98 5.30
C GLY A 47 8.22 0.47 6.55
N GLN A 48 8.16 -0.85 6.73
CA GLN A 48 7.38 -1.50 7.80
C GLN A 48 7.70 -0.95 9.19
N ASP A 49 8.98 -0.71 9.50
CA ASP A 49 9.40 -0.15 10.79
C ASP A 49 8.83 1.24 11.02
N GLY A 50 8.88 2.11 10.00
CA GLY A 50 8.30 3.44 10.08
C GLY A 50 6.79 3.42 10.18
N VAL A 51 6.11 2.55 9.44
CA VAL A 51 4.66 2.35 9.58
C VAL A 51 4.31 1.92 11.01
N ASN A 52 5.08 1.01 11.60
CA ASN A 52 4.87 0.55 12.98
C ASN A 52 5.12 1.64 14.00
N ALA A 53 6.17 2.44 13.85
CA ALA A 53 6.50 3.55 14.74
C ALA A 53 5.44 4.67 14.68
N VAL A 54 4.96 5.02 13.47
CA VAL A 54 3.84 5.98 13.30
C VAL A 54 2.57 5.44 13.98
N ARG A 55 2.27 4.15 13.82
CA ARG A 55 1.14 3.50 14.51
C ARG A 55 1.23 3.61 16.03
N GLN A 56 2.42 3.34 16.59
CA GLN A 56 2.67 3.43 18.02
C GLN A 56 2.50 4.87 18.52
N THR A 57 3.10 5.84 17.82
CA THR A 57 2.98 7.26 18.15
C THR A 57 1.51 7.72 18.22
N ILE A 58 0.69 7.28 17.27
CA ILE A 58 -0.76 7.57 17.29
C ILE A 58 -1.45 6.86 18.46
N GLY A 59 -1.06 5.62 18.76
CA GLY A 59 -1.55 4.88 19.93
C GLY A 59 -1.25 5.60 21.25
N ASP A 60 -0.04 6.13 21.40
CA ASP A 60 0.37 6.90 22.58
C ASP A 60 -0.39 8.22 22.70
N ALA A 61 -0.69 8.87 21.57
CA ALA A 61 -1.55 10.06 21.55
C ALA A 61 -2.98 9.73 22.02
N TYR A 62 -3.55 8.59 21.61
CA TYR A 62 -4.82 8.12 22.15
C TYR A 62 -4.75 7.85 23.64
N ASN A 63 -3.73 7.14 24.11
CA ASN A 63 -3.54 6.86 25.54
C ASN A 63 -3.50 8.16 26.35
N SER A 64 -2.74 9.15 25.87
CA SER A 64 -2.58 10.45 26.52
C SER A 64 -3.89 11.23 26.55
N ALA A 65 -4.62 11.29 25.42
CA ALA A 65 -5.92 11.95 25.36
C ALA A 65 -6.92 11.30 26.32
N LEU A 66 -7.06 9.97 26.25
CA LEU A 66 -8.04 9.22 27.04
C LEU A 66 -7.70 9.18 28.54
N SER A 67 -6.43 9.26 28.93
CA SER A 67 -6.02 9.25 30.35
C SER A 67 -6.65 10.36 31.18
N ASN A 68 -6.99 11.49 30.54
CA ASN A 68 -7.65 12.64 31.16
C ASN A 68 -9.15 12.68 30.89
N MET A 69 -9.72 11.59 30.39
CA MET A 69 -11.13 11.48 30.04
C MET A 69 -11.83 10.44 30.89
N THR A 70 -13.12 10.68 31.13
CA THR A 70 -14.03 9.72 31.75
C THR A 70 -15.27 9.65 30.90
N PHE A 71 -15.72 8.46 30.54
CA PHE A 71 -17.01 8.26 29.90
C PHE A 71 -18.11 8.12 30.95
N ARG A 72 -19.30 8.69 30.68
CA ARG A 72 -20.46 8.66 31.58
C ARG A 72 -21.66 8.05 30.86
N ALA A 73 -22.03 6.81 31.22
CA ALA A 73 -23.19 6.13 30.63
C ALA A 73 -24.53 6.73 31.08
N ASN A 74 -24.51 7.51 32.17
CA ASN A 74 -25.70 8.20 32.66
C ASN A 74 -26.07 9.46 31.86
N ASP A 75 -25.24 9.87 30.91
CA ASP A 75 -25.46 11.00 30.03
C ASP A 75 -26.81 10.90 29.27
N PRO A 76 -27.69 11.92 29.35
CA PRO A 76 -29.05 11.84 28.80
C PRO A 76 -29.14 11.61 27.29
N GLN A 77 -28.26 12.26 26.51
CA GLN A 77 -28.27 12.10 25.05
C GLN A 77 -27.72 10.73 24.65
N PHE A 78 -26.64 10.26 25.29
CA PHE A 78 -26.09 8.94 25.04
C PHE A 78 -27.13 7.84 25.29
N LYS A 79 -27.92 7.95 26.37
CA LYS A 79 -29.04 7.04 26.62
C LYS A 79 -30.07 7.06 25.50
N THR A 80 -30.43 8.25 25.03
CA THR A 80 -31.36 8.42 23.90
C THR A 80 -30.81 7.76 22.64
N ASP A 81 -29.52 7.97 22.32
CA ASP A 81 -28.86 7.41 21.14
C ASP A 81 -28.85 5.87 21.19
N ILE A 82 -28.53 5.28 22.35
CA ILE A 82 -28.54 3.82 22.54
C ILE A 82 -29.96 3.24 22.43
N LEU A 83 -30.98 3.93 22.96
CA LEU A 83 -32.37 3.50 22.81
C LEU A 83 -32.82 3.51 21.35
N GLN A 84 -32.48 4.56 20.59
CA GLN A 84 -32.76 4.65 19.16
C GLN A 84 -32.02 3.56 18.38
N LEU A 85 -30.76 3.29 18.72
CA LEU A 85 -29.98 2.20 18.13
C LEU A 85 -30.59 0.83 18.42
N GLY A 86 -31.12 0.62 19.63
CA GLY A 86 -31.87 -0.58 19.99
C GLY A 86 -33.12 -0.78 19.14
N GLN A 87 -33.87 0.31 18.87
CA GLN A 87 -35.05 0.28 17.99
C GLN A 87 -34.68 0.00 16.54
N MET A 88 -33.63 0.63 16.01
CA MET A 88 -33.13 0.33 14.67
C MET A 88 -32.63 -1.12 14.54
N ALA A 89 -32.02 -1.65 15.60
CA ALA A 89 -31.59 -3.05 15.66
C ALA A 89 -32.77 -4.04 15.64
N GLU A 90 -34.01 -3.61 15.85
CA GLU A 90 -35.19 -4.47 15.68
C GLU A 90 -35.48 -4.80 14.21
N GLY A 91 -34.98 -3.97 13.29
CA GLY A 91 -34.99 -4.28 11.85
C GLY A 91 -33.95 -5.30 11.42
N LEU A 92 -33.04 -5.72 12.32
CA LEU A 92 -32.06 -6.78 12.05
C LEU A 92 -32.71 -8.17 12.18
N GLY A 93 -32.17 -9.14 11.45
CA GLY A 93 -32.48 -10.56 11.68
C GLY A 93 -32.26 -10.97 13.14
N ALA A 94 -33.06 -11.92 13.64
CA ALA A 94 -33.01 -12.36 15.03
C ALA A 94 -31.61 -12.69 15.58
N PRO A 95 -30.71 -13.41 14.86
CA PRO A 95 -29.37 -13.69 15.38
C PRO A 95 -28.47 -12.44 15.44
N GLN A 96 -28.60 -11.51 14.49
CA GLN A 96 -27.86 -10.25 14.49
C GLN A 96 -28.35 -9.32 15.60
N LYS A 97 -29.67 -9.22 15.82
CA LYS A 97 -30.25 -8.48 16.94
C LYS A 97 -29.69 -8.97 18.27
N GLN A 98 -29.67 -10.29 18.49
CA GLN A 98 -29.13 -10.85 19.72
C GLN A 98 -27.63 -10.55 19.88
N THR A 99 -26.87 -10.62 18.79
CA THR A 99 -25.44 -10.30 18.79
C THR A 99 -25.20 -8.83 19.12
N PHE A 100 -26.00 -7.91 18.56
CA PHE A 100 -25.96 -6.49 18.87
C PHE A 100 -26.24 -6.24 20.36
N LEU A 101 -27.35 -6.77 20.88
CA LEU A 101 -27.73 -6.61 22.29
C LEU A 101 -26.67 -7.18 23.25
N ASN A 102 -26.12 -8.35 22.92
CA ASN A 102 -25.03 -8.96 23.69
C ASN A 102 -23.77 -8.09 23.64
N THR A 103 -23.44 -7.49 22.50
CA THR A 103 -22.28 -6.60 22.35
C THR A 103 -22.44 -5.36 23.21
N VAL A 104 -23.60 -4.68 23.13
CA VAL A 104 -23.89 -3.50 23.96
C VAL A 104 -23.85 -3.86 25.45
N LYS A 105 -24.47 -4.97 25.84
CA LYS A 105 -24.48 -5.44 27.23
C LYS A 105 -23.07 -5.74 27.74
N THR A 106 -22.26 -6.48 26.99
CA THR A 106 -20.96 -6.98 27.45
C THR A 106 -19.85 -5.94 27.34
N GLN A 107 -19.85 -5.12 26.28
CA GLN A 107 -18.78 -4.16 26.02
C GLN A 107 -19.04 -2.79 26.64
N ILE A 108 -20.29 -2.40 26.86
CA ILE A 108 -20.60 -1.13 27.53
C ILE A 108 -20.99 -1.42 28.98
N PHE A 109 -22.20 -1.94 29.18
CA PHE A 109 -22.79 -2.01 30.52
C PHE A 109 -22.04 -2.96 31.46
N GLY A 110 -21.45 -4.03 30.93
CA GLY A 110 -20.65 -4.98 31.69
C GLY A 110 -19.26 -4.46 32.13
N LYS A 111 -18.84 -3.28 31.64
CA LYS A 111 -17.54 -2.67 31.94
C LYS A 111 -17.64 -1.35 32.71
N LEU A 112 -18.85 -0.92 33.04
CA LEU A 112 -19.07 0.28 33.84
C LEU A 112 -18.63 0.05 35.30
N SER A 113 -18.06 1.09 35.89
CA SER A 113 -17.90 1.21 37.34
C SER A 113 -19.26 1.23 38.05
N PRO A 114 -19.34 1.05 39.38
CA PRO A 114 -20.57 1.26 40.16
C PRO A 114 -21.21 2.65 40.00
N GLN A 115 -20.46 3.66 39.57
CA GLN A 115 -20.93 5.02 39.29
C GLN A 115 -21.38 5.26 37.83
N ASP A 116 -21.59 4.19 37.04
CA ASP A 116 -21.97 4.28 35.62
C ASP A 116 -20.94 5.01 34.73
N THR A 117 -19.65 4.86 35.04
CA THR A 117 -18.53 5.49 34.30
C THR A 117 -17.51 4.48 33.79
N MET A 118 -16.68 4.90 32.82
CA MET A 118 -15.44 4.20 32.43
C MET A 118 -14.28 5.20 32.42
N ASP A 119 -13.14 4.78 32.96
CA ASP A 119 -11.89 5.52 32.87
C ASP A 119 -11.27 5.40 31.47
N GLY A 120 -10.21 6.18 31.20
CA GLY A 120 -9.52 6.20 29.91
C GLY A 120 -9.08 4.82 29.39
N PRO A 121 -8.34 4.01 30.16
CA PRO A 121 -7.93 2.67 29.75
C PRO A 121 -9.11 1.73 29.43
N GLN A 122 -10.16 1.73 30.26
CA GLN A 122 -11.35 0.91 30.00
C GLN A 122 -12.07 1.39 28.73
N LEU A 123 -12.28 2.71 28.60
CA LEU A 123 -12.90 3.34 27.45
C LEU A 123 -12.15 3.02 26.16
N GLN A 124 -10.82 3.07 26.16
CA GLN A 124 -10.00 2.70 25.02
C GLN A 124 -10.21 1.24 24.61
N GLY A 125 -10.24 0.33 25.58
CA GLY A 125 -10.49 -1.09 25.34
C GLY A 125 -11.86 -1.31 24.70
N VAL A 126 -12.89 -0.62 25.18
CA VAL A 126 -14.25 -0.67 24.63
C VAL A 126 -14.31 -0.11 23.22
N GLN A 127 -13.79 1.10 22.98
CA GLN A 127 -13.78 1.71 21.64
C GLN A 127 -12.99 0.86 20.63
N SER A 128 -11.88 0.27 21.06
CA SER A 128 -11.05 -0.60 20.22
C SER A 128 -11.80 -1.87 19.83
N GLU A 129 -12.49 -2.50 20.78
CA GLU A 129 -13.25 -3.72 20.54
C GLU A 129 -14.49 -3.48 19.69
N LEU A 130 -15.27 -2.43 19.99
CA LEU A 130 -16.41 -2.02 19.16
C LEU A 130 -15.96 -1.70 17.74
N GLY A 131 -14.85 -0.97 17.58
CA GLY A 131 -14.28 -0.68 16.28
C GLY A 131 -13.80 -1.93 15.53
N ARG A 132 -13.23 -2.92 16.24
CA ARG A 132 -12.82 -4.20 15.66
C ARG A 132 -14.04 -5.00 15.17
N LEU A 133 -15.07 -5.13 16.01
CA LEU A 133 -16.31 -5.83 15.68
C LEU A 133 -17.03 -5.16 14.50
N ALA A 134 -17.22 -3.83 14.56
CA ALA A 134 -17.86 -3.07 13.50
C ALA A 134 -17.18 -3.31 12.14
N ARG A 135 -15.84 -3.21 12.08
CA ARG A 135 -15.08 -3.47 10.85
C ARG A 135 -15.17 -4.92 10.38
N GLY A 136 -15.12 -5.88 11.30
CA GLY A 136 -15.25 -7.30 10.97
C GLY A 136 -16.58 -7.61 10.30
N TYR A 137 -17.68 -7.19 10.92
CA TYR A 137 -19.03 -7.38 10.39
C TYR A 137 -19.31 -6.55 9.12
N GLN A 138 -18.78 -5.33 9.02
CA GLN A 138 -18.89 -4.52 7.80
C GLN A 138 -18.19 -5.15 6.59
N GLY A 139 -17.16 -5.98 6.81
CA GLY A 139 -16.46 -6.71 5.76
C GLY A 139 -17.14 -8.00 5.30
N ASP A 140 -18.25 -8.39 5.95
CA ASP A 140 -18.94 -9.65 5.69
C ASP A 140 -19.75 -9.63 4.37
N PRO A 141 -19.77 -10.74 3.60
CA PRO A 141 -20.58 -10.84 2.39
C PRO A 141 -22.11 -10.80 2.65
N SER A 142 -22.58 -11.15 3.85
CA SER A 142 -23.98 -11.05 4.25
C SER A 142 -24.41 -9.61 4.48
N PHE A 143 -25.53 -9.21 3.88
CA PHE A 143 -26.11 -7.87 4.05
C PHE A 143 -26.45 -7.58 5.52
N ASP A 144 -27.07 -8.55 6.21
CA ASP A 144 -27.50 -8.41 7.61
C ASP A 144 -26.29 -8.25 8.54
N ASN A 145 -25.20 -8.97 8.27
CA ASN A 145 -23.96 -8.81 9.03
C ASN A 145 -23.34 -7.43 8.80
N ARG A 146 -23.39 -6.90 7.57
CA ARG A 146 -22.96 -5.51 7.32
C ARG A 146 -23.80 -4.49 8.07
N GLN A 147 -25.12 -4.69 8.15
CA GLN A 147 -26.01 -3.85 8.95
C GLN A 147 -25.69 -3.93 10.44
N LEU A 148 -25.43 -5.13 10.97
CA LEU A 148 -24.93 -5.30 12.34
C LEU A 148 -23.62 -4.53 12.58
N GLY A 149 -22.67 -4.62 11.65
CA GLY A 149 -21.41 -3.89 11.75
C GLY A 149 -21.60 -2.38 11.73
N ALA A 150 -22.54 -1.87 10.94
CA ALA A 150 -22.93 -0.45 10.96
C ALA A 150 -23.53 -0.06 12.31
N ALA A 151 -24.47 -0.84 12.84
CA ALA A 151 -25.09 -0.56 14.15
C ALA A 151 -24.07 -0.55 15.30
N ILE A 152 -23.11 -1.50 15.33
CA ILE A 152 -22.02 -1.50 16.32
C ILE A 152 -21.11 -0.26 16.14
N GLY A 153 -20.88 0.16 14.90
CA GLY A 153 -20.15 1.39 14.60
C GLY A 153 -20.84 2.63 15.18
N GLU A 154 -22.15 2.71 15.07
CA GLU A 154 -22.93 3.83 15.63
C GLU A 154 -22.93 3.85 17.16
N VAL A 155 -22.88 2.70 17.81
CA VAL A 155 -22.67 2.63 19.27
C VAL A 155 -21.35 3.28 19.67
N LYS A 156 -20.26 2.99 18.93
CA LYS A 156 -18.97 3.65 19.16
C LYS A 156 -19.07 5.16 18.90
N ASN A 157 -19.77 5.58 17.84
CA ASN A 157 -19.95 7.00 17.53
C ASN A 157 -20.71 7.73 18.64
N ALA A 158 -21.76 7.12 19.21
CA ALA A 158 -22.51 7.68 20.32
C ALA A 158 -21.63 7.88 21.57
N ILE A 159 -20.71 6.94 21.85
CA ILE A 159 -19.69 7.12 22.90
C ILE A 159 -18.84 8.35 22.56
N ASP A 160 -18.25 8.40 21.37
CA ASP A 160 -17.34 9.49 20.95
C ASP A 160 -18.02 10.87 21.01
N GLN A 161 -19.29 10.97 20.61
CA GLN A 161 -20.08 12.20 20.64
C GLN A 161 -20.51 12.61 22.05
N SER A 162 -20.49 11.69 23.01
CA SER A 162 -20.79 12.00 24.41
C SER A 162 -19.62 12.65 25.14
N LEU A 163 -18.39 12.26 24.80
CA LEU A 163 -17.19 12.67 25.51
C LEU A 163 -17.02 14.20 25.62
N PRO A 164 -17.24 15.01 24.57
CA PRO A 164 -17.04 16.46 24.64
C PRO A 164 -17.94 17.19 25.64
N ARG A 165 -19.04 16.58 26.06
CA ARG A 165 -20.07 17.26 26.85
C ARG A 165 -19.71 17.36 28.33
N TYR A 166 -18.77 16.56 28.79
CA TYR A 166 -18.38 16.48 30.20
C TYR A 166 -16.87 16.26 30.43
N ASN A 167 -16.05 16.29 29.37
CA ASN A 167 -14.59 16.22 29.48
C ASN A 167 -13.93 17.58 29.17
N PRO A 168 -12.70 17.82 29.65
CA PRO A 168 -11.98 19.06 29.36
C PRO A 168 -11.80 19.30 27.85
N PRO A 169 -11.95 20.55 27.35
CA PRO A 169 -11.80 20.86 25.93
C PRO A 169 -10.46 20.41 25.33
N GLU A 170 -9.37 20.54 26.08
CA GLU A 170 -8.03 20.10 25.67
C GLU A 170 -7.96 18.59 25.42
N ALA A 171 -8.56 17.77 26.29
CA ALA A 171 -8.58 16.32 26.11
C ALA A 171 -9.38 15.91 24.87
N VAL A 172 -10.48 16.62 24.60
CA VAL A 172 -11.33 16.44 23.42
C VAL A 172 -10.58 16.81 22.14
N GLU A 173 -9.85 17.93 22.14
CA GLU A 173 -9.02 18.35 21.02
C GLU A 173 -7.92 17.33 20.75
N ASN A 174 -7.22 16.86 21.78
CA ASN A 174 -6.19 15.83 21.66
C ASN A 174 -6.74 14.51 21.07
N LEU A 175 -7.94 14.10 21.48
CA LEU A 175 -8.63 12.94 20.91
C LEU A 175 -9.00 13.17 19.43
N SER A 176 -9.49 14.36 19.08
CA SER A 176 -9.79 14.74 17.68
C SER A 176 -8.55 14.68 16.79
N ASN A 177 -7.43 15.22 17.29
CA ASN A 177 -6.15 15.19 16.60
C ASN A 177 -5.64 13.75 16.39
N ALA A 178 -5.77 12.89 17.41
CA ALA A 178 -5.47 11.46 17.28
C ALA A 178 -6.36 10.76 16.24
N ASN A 179 -7.66 11.08 16.20
CA ASN A 179 -8.59 10.57 15.18
C ASN A 179 -8.22 11.01 13.77
N ALA A 180 -7.83 12.28 13.58
CA ALA A 180 -7.38 12.80 12.29
C ALA A 180 -6.09 12.10 11.83
N ALA A 181 -5.12 11.93 12.73
CA ALA A 181 -3.88 11.22 12.46
C ALA A 181 -4.15 9.74 12.11
N TRP A 182 -5.03 9.07 12.86
CA TRP A 182 -5.42 7.69 12.57
C TRP A 182 -6.11 7.56 11.21
N SER A 183 -6.99 8.49 10.86
CA SER A 183 -7.64 8.53 9.56
C SER A 183 -6.58 8.57 8.44
N ASN A 184 -5.62 9.48 8.51
CA ASN A 184 -4.53 9.55 7.52
C ASN A 184 -3.66 8.27 7.54
N PHE A 185 -3.33 7.76 8.73
CA PHE A 185 -2.56 6.53 8.92
C PHE A 185 -3.21 5.32 8.26
N THR A 186 -4.54 5.17 8.28
CA THR A 186 -5.17 4.03 7.61
C THR A 186 -4.89 4.01 6.11
N ARG A 187 -4.78 5.16 5.44
CA ARG A 187 -4.44 5.26 4.01
C ARG A 187 -2.98 4.93 3.78
N LEU A 188 -2.09 5.48 4.61
CA LEU A 188 -0.66 5.13 4.62
C LEU A 188 -0.47 3.62 4.79
N ARG A 189 -1.14 3.01 5.79
CA ARG A 189 -1.06 1.58 6.07
C ARG A 189 -1.55 0.73 4.90
N THR A 190 -2.66 1.12 4.27
CA THR A 190 -3.17 0.45 3.06
C THR A 190 -2.19 0.57 1.90
N ALA A 191 -1.52 1.72 1.72
CA ALA A 191 -0.50 1.90 0.70
C ALA A 191 0.73 1.01 0.95
N ALA A 192 1.25 1.02 2.18
CA ALA A 192 2.38 0.21 2.61
C ALA A 192 2.10 -1.30 2.56
N GLY A 193 0.85 -1.71 2.81
CA GLY A 193 0.39 -3.10 2.71
C GLY A 193 0.02 -3.54 1.29
N SER A 194 0.14 -2.67 0.28
CA SER A 194 -0.08 -3.07 -1.11
C SER A 194 1.03 -4.03 -1.58
N GLN A 195 0.70 -4.98 -2.48
CA GLN A 195 1.66 -5.99 -2.95
C GLN A 195 2.99 -5.40 -3.42
N GLY A 196 2.93 -4.31 -4.20
CA GLY A 196 4.14 -3.65 -4.70
C GLY A 196 4.97 -2.99 -3.60
N ALA A 197 4.34 -2.47 -2.54
CA ALA A 197 5.05 -1.90 -1.41
C ALA A 197 5.64 -3.01 -0.50
N MET A 198 4.91 -4.12 -0.29
CA MET A 198 5.40 -5.26 0.49
C MET A 198 6.66 -5.88 -0.13
N ASN A 199 6.73 -5.97 -1.46
CA ASN A 199 7.94 -6.40 -2.17
C ASN A 199 9.15 -5.47 -1.96
N ASN A 200 8.92 -4.24 -1.49
CA ASN A 200 9.92 -3.21 -1.22
C ASN A 200 9.99 -2.85 0.28
N GLY A 201 9.76 -3.82 1.18
CA GLY A 201 9.87 -3.61 2.62
C GLY A 201 8.83 -2.63 3.20
N GLY A 202 7.68 -2.46 2.55
CA GLY A 202 6.61 -1.55 2.95
C GLY A 202 6.78 -0.11 2.45
N VAL A 203 7.80 0.18 1.65
CA VAL A 203 8.01 1.48 1.03
C VAL A 203 7.06 1.64 -0.16
N PHE A 204 6.21 2.67 -0.14
CA PHE A 204 5.19 2.88 -1.16
C PHE A 204 5.41 4.11 -2.04
N THR A 205 4.84 4.11 -3.24
CA THR A 205 4.86 5.24 -4.17
C THR A 205 3.68 6.19 -3.94
N PRO A 206 3.74 7.43 -4.46
CA PRO A 206 2.59 8.33 -4.45
C PRO A 206 1.33 7.75 -5.10
N ALA A 207 1.46 6.95 -6.16
CA ALA A 207 0.31 6.29 -6.79
C ALA A 207 -0.29 5.18 -5.92
N GLN A 208 0.53 4.43 -5.19
CA GLN A 208 0.02 3.45 -4.22
C GLN A 208 -0.73 4.14 -3.08
N LEU A 209 -0.26 5.31 -2.63
CA LEU A 209 -0.99 6.14 -1.68
C LEU A 209 -2.30 6.67 -2.27
N GLN A 210 -2.30 7.18 -3.50
CA GLN A 210 -3.52 7.64 -4.19
C GLN A 210 -4.56 6.51 -4.32
N ASN A 211 -4.11 5.31 -4.66
CA ASN A 211 -4.98 4.14 -4.71
C ASN A 211 -5.56 3.80 -3.33
N ALA A 212 -4.77 3.91 -2.27
CA ALA A 212 -5.23 3.73 -0.90
C ALA A 212 -6.24 4.81 -0.47
N VAL A 213 -6.04 6.07 -0.88
CA VAL A 213 -7.00 7.17 -0.67
C VAL A 213 -8.34 6.82 -1.32
N ARG A 214 -8.34 6.44 -2.60
CA ARG A 214 -9.56 6.02 -3.33
C ARG A 214 -10.21 4.78 -2.73
N ALA A 215 -9.41 3.81 -2.27
CA ALA A 215 -9.91 2.61 -1.63
C ALA A 215 -10.62 2.92 -0.31
N GLY A 216 -10.05 3.83 0.50
CA GLY A 216 -10.60 4.27 1.77
C GLY A 216 -11.80 5.22 1.68
N ASP A 217 -12.10 5.76 0.50
CA ASP A 217 -13.29 6.59 0.27
C ASP A 217 -14.58 5.76 0.32
N ARG A 218 -15.45 6.05 1.29
CA ARG A 218 -16.72 5.36 1.50
C ARG A 218 -17.92 6.10 0.92
N SER A 219 -17.72 7.28 0.32
CA SER A 219 -18.81 8.02 -0.32
C SER A 219 -19.40 7.24 -1.51
N VAL A 220 -20.68 7.47 -1.77
CA VAL A 220 -21.39 6.85 -2.90
C VAL A 220 -20.63 7.14 -4.19
N GLY A 221 -20.31 6.08 -4.94
CA GLY A 221 -19.58 6.21 -6.20
C GLY A 221 -18.15 6.76 -6.09
N LYS A 222 -17.53 6.78 -4.90
CA LYS A 222 -16.22 7.43 -4.65
C LYS A 222 -16.26 8.94 -4.92
N GLY A 223 -17.39 9.56 -4.60
CA GLY A 223 -17.67 10.98 -4.79
C GLY A 223 -16.64 11.92 -4.13
N ALA A 224 -16.15 11.63 -2.93
CA ALA A 224 -15.15 12.47 -2.27
C ALA A 224 -13.81 12.46 -3.02
N THR A 225 -13.38 11.29 -3.50
CA THR A 225 -12.21 11.16 -4.38
C THR A 225 -12.46 11.87 -5.71
N ALA A 226 -13.65 11.73 -6.29
CA ALA A 226 -13.99 12.41 -7.55
C ALA A 226 -14.01 13.94 -7.38
N ALA A 227 -14.47 14.43 -6.23
CA ALA A 227 -14.55 15.85 -5.89
C ALA A 227 -13.23 16.45 -5.39
N GLY A 228 -12.19 15.65 -5.18
CA GLY A 228 -10.90 16.16 -4.69
C GLY A 228 -10.83 16.38 -3.17
N THR A 229 -11.85 15.96 -2.41
CA THR A 229 -12.00 16.25 -0.98
C THR A 229 -11.61 15.09 -0.06
N ALA A 230 -11.15 13.96 -0.62
CA ALA A 230 -10.77 12.82 0.19
C ALA A 230 -9.51 13.12 1.03
N PRO A 231 -9.44 12.68 2.31
CA PRO A 231 -8.24 12.85 3.12
C PRO A 231 -7.00 12.25 2.44
N MET A 232 -5.87 12.96 2.53
CA MET A 232 -4.59 12.64 1.88
C MET A 232 -4.60 12.71 0.33
N GLN A 233 -5.72 13.09 -0.31
CA GLN A 233 -5.81 13.12 -1.77
C GLN A 233 -4.88 14.14 -2.40
N ASN A 234 -4.94 15.39 -1.94
CA ASN A 234 -4.07 16.45 -2.46
C ASN A 234 -2.59 16.09 -2.22
N TRP A 235 -2.25 15.58 -1.04
CA TRP A 235 -0.91 15.10 -0.71
C TRP A 235 -0.40 14.01 -1.68
N SER A 236 -1.22 12.98 -1.96
CA SER A 236 -0.82 11.93 -2.90
C SER A 236 -0.76 12.42 -4.35
N GLN A 237 -1.62 13.37 -4.74
CA GLN A 237 -1.59 13.99 -6.07
C GLN A 237 -0.33 14.83 -6.27
N THR A 238 0.01 15.73 -5.34
CA THR A 238 1.24 16.52 -5.38
C THR A 238 2.47 15.61 -5.38
N GLY A 239 2.46 14.53 -4.61
CA GLY A 239 3.53 13.52 -4.66
C GLY A 239 3.69 12.89 -6.06
N MET A 240 2.58 12.58 -6.74
CA MET A 240 2.63 12.04 -8.11
C MET A 240 3.11 13.06 -9.14
N GLU A 241 2.79 14.34 -8.96
CA GLU A 241 3.22 15.42 -9.85
C GLU A 241 4.74 15.66 -9.76
N VAL A 242 5.29 15.65 -8.53
CA VAL A 242 6.71 15.94 -8.30
C VAL A 242 7.60 14.71 -8.55
N LEU A 243 7.16 13.52 -8.15
CA LEU A 243 7.98 12.29 -8.17
C LEU A 243 7.61 11.30 -9.27
N GLY A 244 6.49 11.52 -9.95
CA GLY A 244 5.92 10.55 -10.90
C GLY A 244 5.10 9.44 -10.22
N ARG A 245 4.49 8.58 -11.05
CA ARG A 245 3.50 7.58 -10.61
C ARG A 245 4.09 6.25 -10.11
N GLY A 246 5.38 5.98 -10.32
CA GLY A 246 5.90 4.62 -10.24
C GLY A 246 7.22 4.49 -9.48
N TYR A 247 7.42 3.30 -8.92
CA TYR A 247 8.73 2.81 -8.53
C TYR A 247 9.39 2.23 -9.79
N PRO A 248 10.57 2.70 -10.21
CA PRO A 248 11.26 2.10 -11.34
C PRO A 248 12.11 0.93 -10.83
N ASP A 249 11.47 -0.20 -10.55
CA ASP A 249 12.22 -1.46 -10.46
C ASP A 249 11.49 -2.69 -10.99
N SER A 250 12.31 -3.51 -11.63
CA SER A 250 12.13 -4.91 -12.04
C SER A 250 11.15 -5.19 -13.19
N GLY A 251 11.74 -5.45 -14.37
CA GLY A 251 11.17 -6.27 -15.43
C GLY A 251 10.06 -5.66 -16.28
N THR A 252 9.08 -4.94 -15.74
CA THR A 252 7.86 -4.56 -16.49
C THR A 252 8.07 -3.36 -17.41
N ALA A 253 8.91 -2.39 -17.05
CA ALA A 253 9.37 -1.36 -17.98
C ALA A 253 10.22 -1.96 -19.11
N GLY A 254 11.02 -2.98 -18.78
CA GLY A 254 11.71 -3.83 -19.75
C GLY A 254 10.72 -4.55 -20.65
N ARG A 255 9.69 -5.21 -20.10
CA ARG A 255 8.65 -5.96 -20.84
C ARG A 255 7.74 -5.08 -21.68
N LEU A 256 7.37 -3.88 -21.22
CA LEU A 256 6.60 -2.92 -22.02
C LEU A 256 7.46 -2.33 -23.14
N GLY A 257 8.75 -2.08 -22.88
CA GLY A 257 9.73 -1.73 -23.91
C GLY A 257 9.92 -2.87 -24.91
N THR A 258 10.06 -4.11 -24.44
CA THR A 258 10.20 -5.31 -25.26
C THR A 258 8.92 -5.62 -26.02
N ALA A 259 7.72 -5.47 -25.44
CA ALA A 259 6.45 -5.65 -26.13
C ALA A 259 6.20 -4.56 -27.17
N GLY A 260 6.58 -3.31 -26.88
CA GLY A 260 6.58 -2.21 -27.85
C GLY A 260 7.57 -2.43 -29.00
N VAL A 261 8.76 -2.99 -28.70
CA VAL A 261 9.76 -3.36 -29.71
C VAL A 261 9.32 -4.59 -30.52
N ILE A 262 8.72 -5.61 -29.90
CA ILE A 262 8.17 -6.79 -30.59
C ILE A 262 6.99 -6.37 -31.48
N GLY A 263 6.10 -5.50 -30.99
CA GLY A 263 4.99 -4.95 -31.77
C GLY A 263 5.46 -4.10 -32.95
N ALA A 264 6.52 -3.29 -32.75
CA ALA A 264 7.14 -2.52 -33.82
C ALA A 264 7.83 -3.40 -34.87
N ILE A 265 8.51 -4.48 -34.46
CA ILE A 265 9.15 -5.44 -35.37
C ILE A 265 8.11 -6.27 -36.14
N ALA A 266 6.98 -6.62 -35.51
CA ALA A 266 5.89 -7.34 -36.17
C ALA A 266 5.19 -6.49 -37.24
N GLY A 267 5.14 -5.16 -37.07
CA GLY A 267 4.60 -4.23 -38.05
C GLY A 267 5.61 -3.75 -39.11
N HIS A 268 6.92 -3.86 -38.84
CA HIS A 268 8.00 -3.32 -39.67
C HIS A 268 9.23 -4.26 -39.68
N PRO A 269 9.18 -5.39 -40.42
CA PRO A 269 10.25 -6.40 -40.43
C PRO A 269 11.60 -5.87 -40.95
N GLU A 270 11.60 -4.80 -41.75
CA GLU A 270 12.79 -4.05 -42.21
C GLU A 270 13.65 -3.48 -41.07
N MET A 271 13.08 -3.28 -39.87
CA MET A 271 13.82 -2.80 -38.71
C MET A 271 14.83 -3.83 -38.16
N LEU A 272 14.74 -5.11 -38.55
CA LEU A 272 15.70 -6.16 -38.18
C LEU A 272 17.08 -6.01 -38.86
N LEU A 273 17.18 -5.18 -39.91
CA LEU A 273 18.43 -4.90 -40.62
C LEU A 273 19.25 -3.80 -39.94
N ASN A 274 18.69 -3.11 -38.94
CA ASN A 274 19.40 -2.10 -38.16
C ASN A 274 20.06 -2.77 -36.93
N PRO A 275 21.40 -2.72 -36.79
CA PRO A 275 22.13 -3.40 -35.71
C PRO A 275 21.72 -2.92 -34.31
N ALA A 276 21.17 -1.70 -34.18
CA ALA A 276 20.66 -1.18 -32.92
C ALA A 276 19.38 -1.88 -32.45
N THR A 277 18.54 -2.34 -33.39
CA THR A 277 17.30 -3.07 -33.10
C THR A 277 17.61 -4.51 -32.69
N TYR A 278 18.63 -5.13 -33.30
CA TYR A 278 19.07 -6.48 -33.00
C TYR A 278 19.56 -6.62 -31.55
N LEU A 279 20.38 -5.67 -31.08
CA LEU A 279 20.90 -5.66 -29.70
C LEU A 279 19.79 -5.45 -28.65
N ALA A 280 18.74 -4.69 -28.98
CA ALA A 280 17.61 -4.45 -28.07
C ALA A 280 16.63 -5.65 -27.99
N ALA A 281 16.51 -6.44 -29.06
CA ALA A 281 15.59 -7.57 -29.14
C ALA A 281 16.24 -8.94 -28.84
N ALA A 282 17.58 -9.04 -28.87
CA ALA A 282 18.32 -10.31 -28.75
C ALA A 282 17.92 -11.19 -27.54
N PRO A 283 17.72 -10.67 -26.32
CA PRO A 283 17.35 -11.51 -25.18
C PRO A 283 15.93 -12.09 -25.31
N ALA A 284 15.03 -11.35 -25.96
CA ALA A 284 13.64 -11.75 -26.14
C ALA A 284 13.48 -12.71 -27.33
N MET A 285 14.32 -12.57 -28.36
CA MET A 285 14.28 -13.39 -29.58
C MET A 285 14.90 -14.78 -29.38
N ALA A 286 15.82 -14.96 -28.43
CA ALA A 286 16.47 -16.25 -28.17
C ALA A 286 15.49 -17.40 -27.85
N TYR A 287 14.28 -17.07 -27.37
CA TYR A 287 13.27 -18.03 -26.95
C TYR A 287 12.00 -18.02 -27.82
N THR A 288 11.99 -17.32 -28.95
CA THR A 288 10.83 -17.33 -29.87
C THR A 288 11.06 -18.28 -31.06
N PRO A 289 9.99 -18.87 -31.62
CA PRO A 289 10.08 -19.71 -32.82
C PRO A 289 10.73 -19.00 -34.02
N TYR A 290 10.62 -17.67 -34.10
CA TYR A 290 11.22 -16.85 -35.15
C TYR A 290 12.71 -16.59 -34.91
N GLY A 291 13.14 -16.36 -33.66
CA GLY A 291 14.56 -16.19 -33.35
C GLY A 291 15.36 -17.48 -33.49
N GLN A 292 14.75 -18.64 -33.23
CA GLN A 292 15.36 -19.95 -33.50
C GLN A 292 15.62 -20.17 -35.01
N LYS A 293 14.68 -19.79 -35.87
CA LYS A 293 14.85 -19.88 -37.34
C LYS A 293 15.90 -18.89 -37.88
N LEU A 294 15.96 -17.68 -37.31
CA LEU A 294 16.98 -16.70 -37.67
C LEU A 294 18.38 -17.15 -37.21
N ALA A 295 18.51 -17.72 -36.02
CA ALA A 295 19.75 -18.31 -35.54
C ALA A 295 20.19 -19.47 -36.45
N GLN A 296 19.27 -20.35 -36.86
CA GLN A 296 19.57 -21.41 -37.83
C GLN A 296 20.00 -20.85 -39.19
N ALA A 297 19.33 -19.81 -39.70
CA ALA A 297 19.68 -19.18 -40.98
C ALA A 297 21.08 -18.52 -40.96
N LEU A 298 21.46 -17.88 -39.84
CA LEU A 298 22.78 -17.26 -39.65
C LEU A 298 23.90 -18.28 -39.41
N LEU A 299 23.55 -19.45 -38.87
CA LEU A 299 24.49 -20.57 -38.72
C LEU A 299 24.71 -21.31 -40.05
N MET A 300 23.67 -21.43 -40.87
CA MET A 300 23.71 -22.13 -42.17
C MET A 300 24.33 -21.27 -43.28
N ASN A 301 24.00 -19.98 -43.33
CA ASN A 301 24.66 -19.02 -44.22
C ASN A 301 25.51 -18.12 -43.34
N ARG A 302 26.81 -18.43 -43.23
CA ARG A 302 27.78 -17.59 -42.52
C ARG A 302 28.28 -16.48 -43.45
N PRO A 303 27.69 -15.27 -43.46
CA PRO A 303 28.24 -14.18 -44.26
C PRO A 303 29.65 -13.83 -43.76
N ALA A 304 30.51 -13.34 -44.66
CA ALA A 304 31.91 -13.01 -44.35
C ALA A 304 32.06 -12.01 -43.17
N SER A 305 31.01 -11.24 -42.83
CA SER A 305 30.95 -10.37 -41.65
C SER A 305 30.89 -11.12 -40.30
N ALA A 306 30.66 -12.44 -40.28
CA ALA A 306 30.62 -13.26 -39.07
C ALA A 306 32.00 -13.48 -38.41
N GLN A 307 33.10 -13.19 -39.10
CA GLN A 307 34.45 -13.23 -38.52
C GLN A 307 34.66 -12.09 -37.51
N ALA A 308 34.03 -10.92 -37.72
CA ALA A 308 34.10 -9.80 -36.79
C ALA A 308 33.36 -10.06 -35.47
N LEU A 309 32.27 -10.83 -35.52
CA LEU A 309 31.53 -11.27 -34.33
C LEU A 309 32.29 -12.36 -33.56
N GLY A 310 32.97 -13.28 -34.25
CA GLY A 310 33.83 -14.28 -33.60
C GLY A 310 35.02 -13.67 -32.84
N ALA A 311 35.61 -12.59 -33.37
CA ALA A 311 36.67 -11.85 -32.70
C ALA A 311 36.16 -11.06 -31.49
N ALA A 312 34.94 -10.53 -31.54
CA ALA A 312 34.31 -9.83 -30.40
C ALA A 312 33.95 -10.81 -29.27
N VAL A 313 33.41 -11.99 -29.59
CA VAL A 313 33.10 -13.03 -28.59
C VAL A 313 34.37 -13.58 -27.93
N ASN A 314 35.44 -13.84 -28.68
CA ASN A 314 36.70 -14.31 -28.11
C ASN A 314 37.44 -13.23 -27.29
N ARG A 315 37.16 -11.94 -27.52
CA ARG A 315 37.78 -10.84 -26.76
C ARG A 315 37.06 -10.54 -25.44
N PHE A 316 35.80 -10.97 -25.30
CA PHE A 316 34.99 -10.76 -24.10
C PHE A 316 34.65 -12.06 -23.33
N ALA A 317 35.08 -13.23 -23.81
CA ALA A 317 34.98 -14.48 -23.08
C ALA A 317 36.34 -14.87 -22.48
N PRO A 318 36.61 -14.42 -21.25
CA PRO A 318 36.95 -15.40 -20.24
C PRO A 318 36.15 -15.14 -18.96
N ALA A 319 34.95 -15.74 -18.88
CA ALA A 319 34.28 -16.11 -17.63
C ALA A 319 32.95 -16.88 -17.88
N VAL A 320 32.89 -17.80 -18.85
CA VAL A 320 31.76 -18.76 -18.95
C VAL A 320 32.26 -20.17 -19.32
N SER A 321 33.41 -20.57 -18.78
CA SER A 321 33.91 -21.95 -18.89
C SER A 321 33.79 -22.72 -17.58
N ALA A 322 33.09 -22.17 -16.57
CA ALA A 322 33.00 -22.76 -15.23
C ALA A 322 31.63 -23.40 -14.90
N LEU A 323 30.75 -23.62 -15.88
CA LEU A 323 29.51 -24.36 -15.66
C LEU A 323 29.38 -25.53 -16.65
N GLY A 324 30.10 -26.59 -16.30
CA GLY A 324 29.63 -27.98 -16.37
C GLY A 324 29.23 -28.55 -17.74
N LEU A 325 30.20 -29.15 -18.43
CA LEU A 325 29.98 -30.40 -19.14
C LEU A 325 31.08 -31.40 -18.71
N PRO A 326 30.74 -32.65 -18.34
CA PRO A 326 31.72 -33.62 -17.90
C PRO A 326 32.67 -33.98 -19.04
N ALA A 327 33.97 -33.93 -18.73
CA ALA A 327 35.06 -34.25 -19.64
C ALA A 327 34.99 -35.72 -20.08
N PHE A 328 34.93 -35.93 -21.40
CA PHE A 328 35.42 -37.16 -22.02
C PHE A 328 36.84 -36.89 -22.53
N ALA A 329 37.83 -37.37 -21.79
CA ALA A 329 39.23 -37.51 -22.19
C ALA A 329 39.84 -38.60 -21.28
N GLY A 330 40.49 -39.68 -21.72
CA GLY A 330 40.79 -40.21 -23.04
C GLY A 330 41.49 -41.58 -22.87
N LEU A 331 41.39 -42.42 -23.91
CA LEU A 331 42.38 -43.35 -24.51
C LEU A 331 43.36 -44.17 -23.62
N PRO A 332 43.68 -45.43 -24.00
CA PRO A 332 44.71 -45.63 -25.04
C PRO A 332 44.46 -46.74 -26.07
N GLN A 333 45.19 -46.55 -27.17
CA GLN A 333 45.56 -47.44 -28.29
C GLN A 333 45.48 -48.96 -28.04
N GLN A 334 44.87 -49.69 -28.99
CA GLN A 334 45.56 -50.52 -30.00
C GLN A 334 44.81 -50.44 -31.32
#